data_AF-A0A9E5AR95-F1
#
_entry.id   AF-A0A9E5AR95-F1
#
_cell.length_a   1.000
_cell.length_b   1.000
_cell.length_c   1.000
_cell.angle_alpha   90.00
_cell.angle_beta   90.00
_cell.angle_gamma   90.00
#
_symmetry.space_group_name_H-M   'P 1'
#
loop_
_entity.id
_entity.type
_entity.pdbx_description
1 polymer ?
#
loop_
_entity_poly.entity_id
_entity_poly.type
_entity_poly.pdbx_seq_one_letter_code
_entity_poly.pdbx_strand_id
1 'polypeptide(L)'
;MNPDVRSLLTEAQISVLRQNYNRALMNVVATKLVAAPYPPIAGLVAYAAERFYNDAPPVLTPVDRERCLIAIFVAGRRPAFALAVHVYWGLMEGMTVEETAEIIALSALYGGIDIGTDGMRTLSDTLKQLAAASDAGGDAAQSQVLLPALVAAFRK
;
A
#
# COMPACT_ATOMS: atom_id res chain seq x y z
N MET A 1 18.09 11.46 15.45
CA MET A 1 16.68 11.26 15.83
C MET A 1 15.93 10.96 14.54
N ASN A 2 15.24 9.82 14.43
CA ASN A 2 14.47 9.55 13.21
C ASN A 2 13.27 10.51 13.15
N PRO A 3 12.94 11.06 11.97
CA PRO A 3 11.78 11.94 11.82
C PRO A 3 10.50 11.19 12.17
N ASP A 4 9.54 11.91 12.75
CA ASP A 4 8.18 11.41 12.96
C ASP A 4 7.55 11.05 11.62
N VAL A 5 7.02 9.82 11.49
CA VAL A 5 6.41 9.35 10.25
C VAL A 5 5.27 10.25 9.76
N ARG A 6 4.55 10.92 10.67
CA ARG A 6 3.46 11.86 10.35
C ARG A 6 3.94 13.09 9.57
N SER A 7 5.23 13.37 9.60
CA SER A 7 5.86 14.47 8.85
C SER A 7 6.50 14.07 7.52
N LEU A 8 6.55 12.77 7.21
CA LEU A 8 7.25 12.27 6.02
C LEU A 8 6.44 12.43 4.73
N LEU A 9 5.13 12.60 4.84
CA LEU A 9 4.23 12.81 3.72
C LEU A 9 3.10 13.74 4.15
N THR A 10 3.01 14.90 3.51
CA THR A 10 2.02 15.94 3.85
C THR A 10 0.66 15.68 3.19
N GLU A 11 -0.40 16.26 3.76
CA GLU A 11 -1.75 16.20 3.15
C GLU A 11 -1.79 16.78 1.73
N ALA A 12 -0.98 17.82 1.45
CA ALA A 12 -0.87 18.37 0.11
C ALA A 12 -0.28 17.35 -0.89
N GLN A 13 0.77 16.63 -0.48
CA GLN A 13 1.37 15.58 -1.30
C GLN A 13 0.41 14.39 -1.48
N ILE A 14 -0.31 14.00 -0.42
CA ILE A 14 -1.36 12.97 -0.53
C ILE A 14 -2.45 13.39 -1.53
N SER A 15 -2.84 14.67 -1.53
CA SER A 15 -3.81 15.20 -2.50
C SER A 15 -3.32 15.07 -3.94
N VAL A 16 -2.05 15.41 -4.21
CA VAL A 16 -1.43 15.22 -5.54
C VAL A 16 -1.46 13.75 -5.96
N LEU A 17 -1.09 12.83 -5.06
CA LEU A 17 -1.10 11.40 -5.34
C LEU A 17 -2.52 10.89 -5.62
N ARG A 18 -3.52 11.31 -4.84
CA ARG A 18 -4.93 10.94 -5.02
C ARG A 18 -5.49 11.45 -6.35
N GLN A 19 -5.12 12.66 -6.78
CA GLN A 19 -5.53 13.20 -8.08
C GLN A 19 -5.00 12.38 -9.26
N ASN A 20 -3.86 11.71 -9.08
CA ASN A 20 -3.22 10.88 -10.10
C ASN A 20 -3.48 9.37 -9.88
N TYR A 21 -4.32 9.02 -8.91
CA TYR A 21 -4.66 7.64 -8.58
C TYR A 21 -5.76 7.11 -9.50
N ASN A 22 -5.52 5.96 -10.13
CA ASN A 22 -6.51 5.26 -10.93
C ASN A 22 -6.77 3.87 -10.35
N ARG A 23 -7.83 3.75 -9.54
CA ARG A 23 -8.23 2.50 -8.87
C ARG A 23 -8.39 1.34 -9.84
N ALA A 24 -9.16 1.54 -10.92
CA ALA A 24 -9.45 0.48 -11.89
C ALA A 24 -8.17 -0.03 -12.57
N LEU A 25 -7.29 0.90 -12.96
CA LEU A 25 -5.99 0.55 -13.55
C LEU A 25 -5.12 -0.22 -12.55
N MET A 26 -5.10 0.20 -11.29
CA MET A 26 -4.30 -0.44 -10.25
C MET A 26 -4.72 -1.89 -9.97
N ASN A 27 -6.04 -2.16 -9.94
CA ASN A 27 -6.55 -3.52 -9.82
C ASN A 27 -6.10 -4.40 -10.99
N VAL A 28 -6.11 -3.86 -12.23
CA VAL A 28 -5.67 -4.57 -13.43
C VAL A 28 -4.16 -4.83 -13.42
N VAL A 29 -3.34 -3.83 -13.09
CA VAL A 29 -1.88 -3.97 -13.04
C VAL A 29 -1.48 -4.99 -11.98
N ALA A 30 -2.03 -4.90 -10.76
CA ALA A 30 -1.73 -5.85 -9.70
C ALA A 30 -2.11 -7.29 -10.08
N THR A 31 -3.32 -7.48 -10.64
CA THR A 31 -3.79 -8.80 -11.10
C THR A 31 -2.85 -9.41 -12.14
N LYS A 32 -2.44 -8.63 -13.15
CA LYS A 32 -1.51 -9.09 -14.19
C LYS A 32 -0.14 -9.43 -13.61
N LEU A 33 0.40 -8.60 -12.72
CA LEU A 33 1.71 -8.83 -12.11
C LEU A 33 1.76 -10.10 -11.26
N VAL A 34 0.67 -10.42 -10.55
CA VAL A 34 0.60 -11.63 -9.70
C VAL A 34 0.48 -12.90 -10.55
N ALA A 35 -0.33 -12.89 -11.61
CA ALA A 35 -0.54 -14.08 -12.45
C ALA A 35 0.59 -14.33 -13.45
N ALA A 36 1.34 -13.30 -13.86
CA ALA A 36 2.33 -13.39 -14.94
C ALA A 36 3.38 -14.51 -14.79
N PRO A 37 3.94 -14.78 -13.58
CA PRO A 37 4.93 -15.85 -13.42
C PRO A 37 4.36 -17.26 -13.61
N TYR A 38 3.04 -17.45 -13.44
CA TYR A 38 2.40 -18.76 -13.54
C TYR A 38 0.94 -18.61 -14.04
N PRO A 39 0.71 -18.52 -15.36
CA PRO A 39 -0.61 -18.28 -15.94
C PRO A 39 -1.76 -19.17 -15.41
N PRO A 40 -1.54 -20.45 -15.03
CA PRO A 40 -2.61 -21.29 -14.49
C PRO A 40 -3.29 -20.75 -13.21
N ILE A 41 -2.66 -19.86 -12.43
CA ILE A 41 -3.32 -19.23 -11.26
C ILE A 41 -4.21 -18.04 -11.61
N ALA A 42 -4.34 -17.66 -12.88
CA ALA A 42 -5.13 -16.49 -13.28
C ALA A 42 -6.58 -16.52 -12.75
N GLY A 43 -7.20 -17.71 -12.67
CA GLY A 43 -8.54 -17.86 -12.11
C GLY A 43 -8.62 -17.51 -10.61
N LEU A 44 -7.61 -17.87 -9.81
CA LEU A 44 -7.53 -17.50 -8.40
C LEU A 44 -7.39 -15.98 -8.23
N VAL A 45 -6.53 -15.36 -9.04
CA VAL A 45 -6.31 -13.91 -8.98
C VAL A 45 -7.56 -13.15 -9.45
N ALA A 46 -8.22 -13.61 -10.50
CA ALA A 46 -9.46 -13.03 -11.00
C ALA A 46 -10.59 -13.10 -9.96
N TYR A 47 -10.75 -14.25 -9.29
CA TYR A 47 -11.70 -14.39 -8.20
C TYR A 47 -11.43 -13.40 -7.06
N ALA A 48 -10.16 -13.26 -6.64
CA ALA A 48 -9.80 -12.31 -5.61
C ALA A 48 -10.09 -10.86 -6.02
N ALA A 49 -9.77 -10.48 -7.27
CA ALA A 49 -10.06 -9.16 -7.80
C ALA A 49 -11.57 -8.87 -7.83
N GLU A 50 -12.37 -9.81 -8.36
CA GLU A 50 -13.83 -9.71 -8.42
C GLU A 50 -14.44 -9.57 -7.02
N ARG A 51 -14.00 -10.39 -6.06
CA ARG A 51 -14.62 -10.46 -4.75
C ARG A 51 -14.24 -9.32 -3.81
N PHE A 52 -13.00 -8.84 -3.90
CA PHE A 52 -12.42 -7.92 -2.90
C PHE A 52 -12.03 -6.55 -3.45
N TYR A 53 -11.87 -6.39 -4.77
CA TYR A 53 -11.34 -5.15 -5.36
C TYR A 53 -12.27 -4.47 -6.37
N ASN A 54 -13.20 -5.21 -6.98
CA ASN A 54 -14.19 -4.68 -7.91
C ASN A 54 -15.52 -4.35 -7.22
N ASP A 55 -16.40 -3.62 -7.92
CA ASP A 55 -17.64 -2.98 -7.44
C ASP A 55 -18.77 -3.94 -6.96
N ALA A 56 -18.45 -5.17 -6.54
CA ALA A 56 -19.40 -5.99 -5.79
C ALA A 56 -19.76 -5.26 -4.48
N PRO A 57 -21.05 -5.21 -4.07
CA PRO A 57 -21.49 -4.45 -2.90
C PRO A 57 -20.66 -4.86 -1.68
N PRO A 58 -19.79 -3.97 -1.18
CA PRO A 58 -18.78 -4.41 -0.25
C PRO A 58 -19.41 -4.57 1.14
N VAL A 59 -19.40 -5.79 1.65
CA VAL A 59 -19.50 -6.00 3.11
C VAL A 59 -18.30 -5.33 3.83
N LEU A 60 -17.18 -5.14 3.11
CA LEU A 60 -15.96 -4.50 3.59
C LEU A 60 -15.51 -3.40 2.60
N THR A 61 -15.54 -2.14 3.03
CA THR A 61 -15.16 -1.00 2.16
C THR A 61 -13.69 -1.08 1.72
N PRO A 62 -13.27 -0.41 0.62
CA PRO A 62 -11.86 -0.39 0.23
C PRO A 62 -10.93 0.09 1.34
N VAL A 63 -11.30 1.15 2.07
CA VAL A 63 -10.51 1.66 3.19
C VAL A 63 -10.43 0.64 4.35
N ASP A 64 -11.54 -0.03 4.69
CA ASP A 64 -11.54 -1.07 5.73
C ASP A 64 -10.72 -2.29 5.32
N ARG A 65 -10.77 -2.67 4.03
CA ARG A 65 -9.94 -3.73 3.47
C ARG A 65 -8.45 -3.42 3.66
N GLU A 66 -8.02 -2.21 3.36
CA GLU A 66 -6.61 -1.83 3.50
C GLU A 66 -6.16 -1.81 4.98
N ARG A 67 -7.02 -1.37 5.91
CA ARG A 67 -6.75 -1.50 7.36
C ARG A 67 -6.43 -2.95 7.74
N CYS A 68 -7.27 -3.89 7.30
CA CYS A 68 -7.07 -5.31 7.56
C CYS A 68 -5.79 -5.85 6.91
N LEU A 69 -5.53 -5.49 5.65
CA LEU A 69 -4.37 -6.00 4.90
C LEU A 69 -3.05 -5.50 5.48
N ILE A 70 -2.98 -4.24 5.90
CA ILE A 70 -1.81 -3.67 6.59
C ILE A 70 -1.51 -4.47 7.87
N ALA A 71 -2.52 -4.70 8.72
CA ALA A 71 -2.35 -5.51 9.93
C ALA A 71 -1.88 -6.95 9.61
N ILE A 72 -2.50 -7.60 8.62
CA ILE A 72 -2.15 -8.96 8.18
C ILE A 72 -0.71 -9.03 7.66
N PHE A 73 -0.24 -8.03 6.92
CA PHE A 73 1.10 -8.04 6.34
C PHE A 73 2.20 -7.79 7.37
N VAL A 74 1.94 -6.91 8.34
CA VAL A 74 2.83 -6.70 9.48
C VAL A 74 2.91 -7.98 10.31
N ALA A 75 1.77 -8.50 10.77
CA ALA A 75 1.72 -9.69 11.63
C ALA A 75 2.25 -10.94 10.93
N GLY A 76 1.96 -11.11 9.64
CA GLY A 76 2.36 -12.26 8.85
C GLY A 76 3.79 -12.20 8.30
N ARG A 77 4.58 -11.17 8.63
CA ARG A 77 5.93 -10.92 8.09
C ARG A 77 5.98 -11.08 6.57
N ARG A 78 4.98 -10.53 5.89
CA ARG A 78 4.96 -10.57 4.42
C ARG A 78 6.09 -9.70 3.87
N PRO A 79 6.53 -9.95 2.63
CA PRO A 79 7.58 -9.15 2.01
C PRO A 79 7.27 -7.65 2.11
N ALA A 80 8.30 -6.83 2.39
CA ALA A 80 8.12 -5.39 2.61
C ALA A 80 7.39 -4.68 1.47
N PHE A 81 7.61 -5.12 0.21
CA PHE A 81 6.89 -4.57 -0.94
C PHE A 81 5.37 -4.76 -0.84
N ALA A 82 4.89 -5.85 -0.25
CA ALA A 82 3.45 -6.09 -0.10
C ALA A 82 2.84 -5.09 0.89
N LEU A 83 3.49 -4.89 2.05
CA LEU A 83 3.07 -3.85 2.99
C LEU A 83 3.12 -2.45 2.35
N ALA A 84 4.20 -2.11 1.65
CA ALA A 84 4.34 -0.82 0.99
C ALA A 84 3.22 -0.51 -0.02
N VAL A 85 2.84 -1.48 -0.86
CA VAL A 85 1.73 -1.34 -1.82
C VAL A 85 0.40 -1.06 -1.12
N HIS A 86 0.14 -1.74 -0.01
CA HIS A 86 -1.12 -1.60 0.71
C HIS A 86 -1.15 -0.36 1.62
N VAL A 87 0.00 0.13 2.07
CA VAL A 87 0.11 1.48 2.63
C VAL A 87 -0.25 2.53 1.56
N TYR A 88 0.31 2.42 0.36
CA TYR A 88 -0.04 3.32 -0.75
C TYR A 88 -1.55 3.29 -1.06
N TRP A 89 -2.13 2.10 -1.23
CA TRP A 89 -3.56 1.96 -1.48
C TRP A 89 -4.41 2.49 -0.33
N GLY A 90 -4.08 2.16 0.92
CA GLY A 90 -4.78 2.69 2.09
C GLY A 90 -4.86 4.20 2.08
N LEU A 91 -3.73 4.88 1.82
CA LEU A 91 -3.69 6.33 1.71
C LEU A 91 -4.56 6.86 0.55
N MET A 92 -4.56 6.19 -0.61
CA MET A 92 -5.40 6.61 -1.74
C MET A 92 -6.90 6.42 -1.47
N GLU A 93 -7.24 5.40 -0.70
CA GLU A 93 -8.62 5.06 -0.31
C GLU A 93 -9.14 5.86 0.91
N GLY A 94 -8.30 6.71 1.51
CA GLY A 94 -8.71 7.67 2.54
C GLY A 94 -8.08 7.48 3.91
N MET A 95 -7.21 6.48 4.10
CA MET A 95 -6.45 6.35 5.36
C MET A 95 -5.49 7.53 5.54
N THR A 96 -5.15 7.81 6.80
CA THR A 96 -4.09 8.76 7.16
C THR A 96 -2.78 8.05 7.47
N VAL A 97 -1.69 8.81 7.48
CA VAL A 97 -0.38 8.30 7.91
C VAL A 97 -0.43 7.86 9.38
N GLU A 98 -1.08 8.65 10.22
CA GLU A 98 -1.23 8.36 11.65
C GLU A 98 -2.04 7.08 11.88
N GLU A 99 -3.17 6.91 11.18
CA GLU A 99 -3.96 5.68 11.24
C GLU A 99 -3.15 4.44 10.83
N THR A 100 -2.34 4.57 9.78
CA THR A 100 -1.46 3.48 9.32
C THR A 100 -0.40 3.13 10.37
N ALA A 101 0.19 4.13 11.00
CA ALA A 101 1.17 3.94 12.08
C ALA A 101 0.55 3.27 13.31
N GLU A 102 -0.67 3.67 13.69
CA GLU A 102 -1.43 3.06 14.80
C GLU A 102 -1.74 1.57 14.53
N ILE A 103 -2.12 1.20 13.30
CA ILE A 103 -2.35 -0.21 12.95
C ILE A 103 -1.06 -1.04 13.09
N ILE A 104 0.09 -0.49 12.69
CA ILE A 104 1.39 -1.15 12.84
C ILE A 104 1.75 -1.28 14.33
N ALA A 105 1.54 -0.23 15.12
CA ALA A 105 1.80 -0.23 16.56
C ALA A 105 0.92 -1.25 17.30
N LEU A 106 -0.37 -1.31 16.97
CA LEU A 106 -1.30 -2.30 17.50
C LEU A 106 -0.89 -3.73 17.11
N SER A 107 -0.49 -3.93 15.86
CA SER A 107 0.02 -5.22 15.40
C SER A 107 1.28 -5.63 16.18
N ALA A 108 2.17 -4.68 16.48
CA ALA A 108 3.36 -4.92 17.28
C ALA A 108 3.03 -5.28 18.74
N LEU A 109 2.03 -4.63 19.34
CA LEU A 109 1.57 -4.92 20.69
C LEU A 109 1.16 -6.40 20.84
N TYR A 110 0.51 -6.96 19.82
CA TYR A 110 0.00 -8.34 19.85
C TYR A 110 0.88 -9.37 19.13
N GLY A 111 1.80 -8.95 18.26
CA GLY A 111 2.63 -9.86 17.46
C GLY A 111 4.14 -9.73 17.68
N GLY A 112 4.60 -8.78 18.50
CA GLY A 112 6.01 -8.59 18.85
C GLY A 112 6.60 -7.26 18.36
N ILE A 113 7.58 -6.75 19.11
CA ILE A 113 8.21 -5.45 18.81
C ILE A 113 9.03 -5.47 17.51
N ASP A 114 9.53 -6.63 17.10
CA ASP A 114 10.36 -6.77 15.91
C ASP A 114 9.54 -6.63 14.62
N ILE A 115 8.35 -7.25 14.55
CA ILE A 115 7.42 -7.00 13.43
C ILE A 115 6.97 -5.55 13.36
N GLY A 116 6.81 -4.90 14.53
CA GLY A 116 6.50 -3.47 14.61
C GLY A 116 7.62 -2.60 14.07
N THR A 117 8.87 -2.93 14.43
CA THR A 117 10.06 -2.22 13.98
C THR A 117 10.23 -2.32 12.46
N ASP A 118 10.07 -3.51 11.91
CA ASP A 118 10.15 -3.73 10.46
C ASP A 118 8.97 -3.09 9.71
N GLY A 119 7.77 -3.15 10.29
CA GLY A 119 6.58 -2.47 9.78
C GLY A 119 6.75 -0.96 9.73
N MET A 120 7.23 -0.33 10.82
CA MET A 120 7.47 1.11 10.89
C MET A 120 8.59 1.55 9.94
N ARG A 121 9.63 0.74 9.75
CA ARG A 121 10.66 1.00 8.74
C ARG A 121 10.06 1.00 7.34
N THR A 122 9.26 -0.02 7.02
CA THR A 122 8.57 -0.13 5.73
C THR A 122 7.62 1.04 5.49
N LEU A 123 6.86 1.46 6.51
CA LEU A 123 6.03 2.67 6.44
C LEU A 123 6.89 3.89 6.15
N SER A 124 7.94 4.15 6.94
CA SER A 124 8.82 5.30 6.76
C SER A 124 9.39 5.39 5.34
N ASP A 125 9.89 4.27 4.81
CA ASP A 125 10.47 4.22 3.49
C ASP A 125 9.41 4.37 2.39
N THR A 126 8.22 3.81 2.58
CA THR A 126 7.08 4.00 1.67
C THR A 126 6.72 5.49 1.59
N LEU A 127 6.55 6.17 2.73
CA LEU A 127 6.20 7.59 2.77
C LEU A 127 7.24 8.46 2.06
N LYS A 128 8.54 8.17 2.21
CA LYS A 128 9.60 8.88 1.48
C LYS A 128 9.51 8.70 -0.04
N GLN A 129 9.21 7.48 -0.50
CA GLN A 129 9.01 7.23 -1.94
C GLN A 129 7.78 7.96 -2.47
N LEU A 130 6.69 7.97 -1.71
CA LEU A 130 5.46 8.69 -2.07
C LEU A 130 5.68 10.21 -2.09
N ALA A 131 6.43 10.75 -1.14
CA ALA A 131 6.78 12.16 -1.09
C ALA A 131 7.63 12.54 -2.31
N ALA A 132 8.67 11.76 -2.62
CA ALA A 132 9.51 11.99 -3.80
C ALA A 132 8.70 11.94 -5.12
N ALA A 133 7.77 11.00 -5.24
CA ALA A 133 6.89 10.90 -6.41
C ALA A 133 5.93 12.10 -6.51
N SER A 134 5.39 12.55 -5.38
CA SER A 134 4.54 13.74 -5.34
C SER A 134 5.31 15.01 -5.69
N ASP A 135 6.53 15.16 -5.18
CA ASP A 135 7.36 16.35 -5.42
C ASP A 135 7.83 16.42 -6.88
N ALA A 136 8.11 15.27 -7.49
CA ALA A 136 8.43 15.18 -8.91
C ALA A 136 7.22 15.53 -9.81
N GLY A 137 6.00 15.24 -9.35
CA GLY A 137 4.76 15.51 -10.08
C GLY A 137 4.67 14.81 -11.44
N GLY A 138 3.70 15.23 -12.26
CA GLY A 138 3.52 14.71 -13.61
C GLY A 138 3.37 13.18 -13.66
N ASP A 139 4.12 12.54 -14.55
CA ASP A 139 4.08 11.08 -14.74
C ASP A 139 4.54 10.29 -13.51
N ALA A 140 5.41 10.86 -12.66
CA ALA A 140 5.95 10.16 -11.49
C ALA A 140 4.88 9.85 -10.43
N ALA A 141 3.85 10.71 -10.33
CA ALA A 141 2.73 10.54 -9.41
C ALA A 141 1.64 9.60 -9.96
N GLN A 142 1.69 9.24 -11.25
CA GLN A 142 0.69 8.37 -11.88
C GLN A 142 0.82 6.94 -11.36
N SER A 143 -0.32 6.34 -11.00
CA SER A 143 -0.42 4.97 -10.49
C SER A 143 0.42 3.93 -11.26
N GLN A 144 0.39 3.97 -12.59
CA GLN A 144 1.12 3.02 -13.45
C GLN A 144 2.64 3.14 -13.40
N VAL A 145 3.16 4.31 -13.01
CA VAL A 145 4.61 4.55 -12.85
C VAL A 145 5.01 4.29 -11.41
N LEU A 146 4.23 4.82 -10.47
CA LEU A 146 4.53 4.76 -9.04
C LEU A 146 4.51 3.34 -8.49
N LEU A 147 3.54 2.50 -8.87
CA LEU A 147 3.45 1.14 -8.33
C LEU A 147 4.66 0.27 -8.68
N PRO A 148 5.09 0.14 -9.96
CA PRO A 148 6.31 -0.60 -10.28
C PRO A 148 7.55 -0.02 -9.60
N ALA A 149 7.67 1.31 -9.50
CA ALA A 149 8.78 1.97 -8.82
C ALA A 149 8.81 1.61 -7.32
N LEU A 150 7.66 1.63 -6.65
CA LEU A 150 7.52 1.24 -5.26
C LEU A 150 7.89 -0.24 -5.07
N VAL A 151 7.37 -1.13 -5.90
CA VAL A 151 7.72 -2.56 -5.83
C VAL A 151 9.22 -2.78 -6.02
N ALA A 152 9.85 -2.08 -6.96
CA ALA A 152 11.29 -2.17 -7.21
C ALA A 152 12.13 -1.66 -6.03
N ALA A 153 11.67 -0.63 -5.31
CA ALA A 153 12.37 -0.07 -4.16
C ALA A 153 12.51 -1.08 -3.00
N PHE A 154 11.56 -2.01 -2.86
CA PHE A 154 11.49 -2.98 -1.76
C PHE A 154 11.86 -4.42 -2.13
N ARG A 155 12.31 -4.68 -3.37
CA ARG A 155 12.77 -6.00 -3.84
C ARG A 155 14.29 -6.17 -3.83
N LYS A 156 15.02 -5.19 -3.29
CA LYS A 156 16.49 -5.23 -3.19
C LYS A 156 16.97 -6.15 -2.09
#